data_AF-A0A7H0LGE7-F1
#
_entry.id   AF-A0A7H0LGE7-F1
#
_cell.length_a   1.000
_cell.length_b   1.000
_cell.length_c   1.000
_cell.angle_alpha   90.00
_cell.angle_beta   90.00
_cell.angle_gamma   90.00
#
_symmetry.space_group_name_H-M   'P 1'
#
loop_
_entity.id
_entity.type
_entity.pdbx_description
1 polymer ?
#
loop_
_entity_poly.entity_id
_entity_poly.type
_entity_poly.pdbx_seq_one_letter_code
_entity_poly.pdbx_strand_id
1 'polypeptide(L)'
;MSNVTRSINIQVSNAAHLNICSINDFTSGTALSATNQNIAPMKHQSFTGSNTSEAMSGTLAFHQNNYQGLECLTVAYCASSQADNTSLSITPIAAFAASISSETIGASSVVANITLYDGRPQREGSTIMIMSLTATPMTIANAFSYVFADLTNAMFNTGVRNVDGIATVSTHITSSVGAGMPPAIHYYDLTGGQLKTMVAMLSSCWMTGDATKCAAPDAYLIGLLKGFISATPSPPMLWIPEIDYAATKGKAAVFTLSGYAGLSFFDGGNWNQTAVDTFLTLLVAGAHIVTICATNDVGGYNRNRDFYAWFNGSSAWGRPDGGTSHYCSPLSTTNTARYYLNITGETMPATVAYDYVDEAIGPAGILNAFMTGKTVPDATDGGDYNAYIQLEGWQQQGMTGGTRHMADYSSFKDTRWNMSTFAACPYSETRATAVFLAPPGWQPLVTKTIGMMPYVGAYGSEWINEGAAHQTVDGPYPPDWMHPDLVGIPADAAPLSSAYITVHTSHAS
;
A
#
# COMPACT_ATOMS: atom_id res chain seq x y z
N MET A 1 51.83 -2.64 15.13
CA MET A 1 50.46 -2.51 14.60
C MET A 1 49.74 -3.80 14.96
N SER A 2 48.57 -3.74 15.61
CA SER A 2 47.78 -4.95 15.86
C SER A 2 47.34 -5.53 14.51
N ASN A 3 47.52 -6.84 14.33
CA ASN A 3 46.98 -7.54 13.16
C ASN A 3 45.46 -7.57 13.30
N VAL A 4 44.77 -6.61 12.71
CA VAL A 4 43.30 -6.59 12.65
C VAL A 4 42.87 -7.75 11.77
N THR A 5 42.06 -8.68 12.28
CA THR A 5 41.50 -9.75 11.46
C THR A 5 40.37 -9.21 10.61
N ARG A 6 40.44 -9.42 9.30
CA ARG A 6 39.37 -9.14 8.36
C ARG A 6 38.52 -10.39 8.20
N SER A 7 37.21 -10.30 8.27
CA SER A 7 36.32 -11.45 8.18
C SER A 7 35.10 -11.21 7.31
N ILE A 8 34.68 -12.24 6.58
CA ILE A 8 33.45 -12.25 5.79
C ILE A 8 32.64 -13.46 6.22
N ASN A 9 31.36 -13.27 6.52
CA ASN A 9 30.38 -14.33 6.76
C ASN A 9 29.06 -13.99 6.06
N ILE A 10 28.81 -14.61 4.92
CA ILE A 10 27.62 -14.38 4.11
C ILE A 10 26.80 -15.68 4.08
N GLN A 11 25.58 -15.67 4.62
CA GLN A 11 24.62 -16.74 4.42
C GLN A 11 23.73 -16.42 3.23
N VAL A 12 23.61 -17.35 2.28
CA VAL A 12 22.69 -17.22 1.15
C VAL A 12 21.61 -18.29 1.26
N SER A 13 20.36 -17.86 1.34
CA SER A 13 19.16 -18.71 1.31
C SER A 13 18.57 -18.71 -0.10
N ASN A 14 18.36 -19.89 -0.66
CA ASN A 14 17.73 -20.05 -1.96
C ASN A 14 16.23 -20.30 -1.78
N ALA A 15 15.41 -19.26 -1.88
CA ALA A 15 13.95 -19.36 -1.91
C ALA A 15 13.41 -19.46 -3.35
N ALA A 16 14.24 -19.43 -4.38
CA ALA A 16 13.82 -19.63 -5.77
C ALA A 16 13.48 -21.10 -6.04
N HIS A 17 12.69 -21.34 -7.09
CA HIS A 17 12.26 -22.69 -7.48
C HIS A 17 13.36 -23.60 -8.04
N LEU A 18 14.57 -23.07 -8.29
CA LEU A 18 15.66 -23.78 -8.96
C LEU A 18 16.88 -23.97 -8.06
N ASN A 19 17.63 -25.05 -8.28
CA ASN A 19 18.96 -25.22 -7.68
C ASN A 19 19.90 -24.14 -8.22
N ILE A 20 20.61 -23.46 -7.33
CA ILE A 20 21.67 -22.51 -7.69
C ILE A 20 23.04 -23.08 -7.31
N CYS A 21 24.08 -22.70 -8.05
CA CYS A 21 25.47 -23.03 -7.78
C CYS A 21 26.28 -21.75 -7.67
N SER A 22 27.14 -21.65 -6.66
CA SER A 22 28.06 -20.53 -6.50
C SER A 22 29.38 -20.74 -7.23
N ILE A 23 29.89 -19.64 -7.79
CA ILE A 23 31.26 -19.45 -8.27
C ILE A 23 31.85 -18.32 -7.43
N ASN A 24 33.03 -18.55 -6.88
CA ASN A 24 33.72 -17.58 -6.04
C ASN A 24 34.94 -17.02 -6.75
N ASP A 25 34.82 -15.79 -7.25
CA ASP A 25 35.89 -15.06 -7.90
C ASP A 25 36.43 -14.00 -6.95
N PHE A 26 37.61 -14.24 -6.37
CA PHE A 26 38.23 -13.31 -5.41
C PHE A 26 39.31 -12.45 -6.05
N THR A 27 39.37 -11.19 -5.62
CA THR A 27 40.34 -10.19 -6.12
C THR A 27 41.53 -10.03 -5.18
N SER A 28 41.31 -10.11 -3.85
CA SER A 28 42.37 -10.00 -2.85
C SER A 28 42.10 -10.84 -1.60
N GLY A 29 43.18 -11.30 -0.96
CA GLY A 29 43.11 -12.10 0.27
C GLY A 29 42.79 -13.58 0.02
N THR A 30 41.89 -14.14 0.84
CA THR A 30 41.55 -15.58 0.81
C THR A 30 40.15 -15.78 0.22
N ALA A 31 39.99 -16.78 -0.65
CA ALA A 31 38.68 -17.20 -1.13
C ALA A 31 37.75 -17.59 0.03
N LEU A 32 36.47 -17.26 -0.08
CA LEU A 32 35.44 -17.73 0.85
C LEU A 32 35.23 -19.24 0.68
N SER A 33 35.15 -19.93 1.81
CA SER A 33 34.87 -21.36 1.90
C SER A 33 33.37 -21.60 2.10
N ALA A 34 32.86 -22.66 1.47
CA ALA A 34 31.50 -23.15 1.64
C ALA A 34 31.51 -24.69 1.66
N THR A 35 30.59 -25.28 2.42
CA THR A 35 30.47 -26.75 2.55
C THR A 35 29.89 -27.39 1.28
N ASN A 36 29.07 -26.64 0.54
CA ASN A 36 28.52 -27.06 -0.74
C ASN A 36 28.45 -25.83 -1.65
N GLN A 37 28.82 -25.97 -2.92
CA GLN A 37 28.63 -24.92 -3.92
C GLN A 37 27.18 -24.93 -4.45
N ASN A 38 26.47 -26.05 -4.32
CA ASN A 38 25.09 -26.20 -4.73
C ASN A 38 24.12 -25.90 -3.57
N ILE A 39 23.21 -24.96 -3.79
CA ILE A 39 22.16 -24.59 -2.86
C ILE A 39 20.81 -24.98 -3.49
N ALA A 40 20.22 -26.05 -2.97
CA ALA A 40 18.91 -26.50 -3.42
C ALA A 40 17.79 -25.52 -3.02
N PRO A 41 16.62 -25.53 -3.69
CA PRO A 41 15.46 -24.78 -3.26
C PRO A 41 15.17 -25.01 -1.77
N MET A 42 14.85 -23.93 -1.07
CA MET A 42 14.56 -23.88 0.36
C MET A 42 15.73 -24.30 1.26
N LYS A 43 16.97 -24.24 0.75
CA LYS A 43 18.20 -24.44 1.53
C LYS A 43 19.00 -23.16 1.63
N HIS A 44 19.92 -23.12 2.59
CA HIS A 44 20.86 -22.03 2.75
C HIS A 44 22.29 -22.56 2.81
N GLN A 45 23.24 -21.69 2.50
CA GLN A 45 24.67 -21.99 2.57
C GLN A 45 25.42 -20.78 3.11
N SER A 46 26.34 -21.01 4.05
CA SER A 46 27.26 -19.99 4.56
C SER A 46 28.58 -20.00 3.77
N PHE A 47 29.04 -18.81 3.44
CA PHE A 47 30.31 -18.49 2.78
C PHE A 47 31.16 -17.71 3.77
N THR A 48 32.26 -18.29 4.23
CA THR A 48 33.09 -17.68 5.27
C THR A 48 34.55 -17.61 4.88
N GLY A 49 35.22 -16.54 5.31
CA GLY A 49 36.64 -16.36 5.14
C GLY A 49 37.22 -15.37 6.14
N SER A 50 38.52 -15.48 6.40
CA SER A 50 39.25 -14.52 7.21
C SER A 50 40.68 -14.32 6.71
N ASN A 51 41.22 -13.11 6.92
CA ASN A 51 42.61 -12.79 6.59
C ASN A 51 43.17 -11.75 7.58
N THR A 52 44.46 -11.86 7.91
CA THR A 52 45.17 -10.95 8.82
C THR A 52 46.19 -10.07 8.11
N SER A 53 46.61 -10.41 6.89
CA SER A 53 47.67 -9.69 6.17
C SER A 53 47.13 -8.63 5.20
N GLU A 54 46.00 -8.88 4.55
CA GLU A 54 45.47 -8.03 3.47
C GLU A 54 43.94 -7.87 3.57
N ALA A 55 43.39 -6.93 2.78
CA ALA A 55 41.95 -6.81 2.61
C ALA A 55 41.37 -8.05 1.92
N MET A 56 40.16 -8.43 2.29
CA MET A 56 39.42 -9.50 1.63
C MET A 56 38.41 -8.89 0.68
N SER A 57 38.60 -9.07 -0.63
CA SER A 57 37.65 -8.55 -1.62
C SER A 57 37.41 -9.55 -2.74
N GLY A 58 36.19 -9.56 -3.26
CA GLY A 58 35.79 -10.50 -4.30
C GLY A 58 34.31 -10.44 -4.63
N THR A 59 33.88 -11.40 -5.43
CA THR A 59 32.52 -11.55 -5.92
C THR A 59 32.07 -13.01 -5.79
N LEU A 60 30.90 -13.23 -5.18
CA LEU A 60 30.18 -14.50 -5.28
C LEU A 60 29.14 -14.38 -6.40
N ALA A 61 29.31 -15.12 -7.47
CA ALA A 61 28.33 -15.24 -8.55
C ALA A 61 27.52 -16.53 -8.36
N PHE A 62 26.21 -16.47 -8.48
CA PHE A 62 25.32 -17.62 -8.37
C PHE A 62 24.68 -17.89 -9.72
N HIS A 63 24.70 -19.13 -10.20
CA HIS A 63 24.16 -19.53 -11.49
C HIS A 63 23.12 -20.65 -11.34
N GLN A 64 22.17 -20.74 -12.28
CA GLN A 64 21.25 -21.88 -12.32
C GLN A 64 21.98 -23.15 -12.75
N ASN A 65 21.80 -24.25 -12.02
CA ASN A 65 22.49 -25.52 -12.28
C ASN A 65 22.17 -26.16 -13.65
N ASN A 66 21.07 -25.78 -14.30
CA ASN A 66 20.56 -26.44 -15.51
C ASN A 66 20.46 -25.53 -16.76
N TYR A 67 20.82 -24.24 -16.66
CA TYR A 67 20.74 -23.29 -17.76
C TYR A 67 22.09 -22.59 -17.96
N GLN A 68 22.93 -23.16 -18.83
CA GLN A 68 24.11 -22.56 -19.48
C GLN A 68 24.68 -21.26 -18.87
N GLY A 69 25.05 -21.26 -17.58
CA GLY A 69 25.73 -20.13 -16.94
C GLY A 69 24.91 -18.83 -16.80
N LEU A 70 23.58 -18.85 -16.88
CA LEU A 70 22.79 -17.66 -16.53
C LEU A 70 23.01 -17.32 -15.06
N GLU A 71 23.68 -16.20 -14.83
CA GLU A 71 23.88 -15.62 -13.50
C GLU A 71 22.51 -15.21 -12.93
N CYS A 72 22.29 -15.51 -11.66
CA CYS A 72 21.07 -15.22 -10.92
C CYS A 72 21.28 -14.02 -10.00
N LEU A 73 22.44 -14.01 -9.33
CA LEU A 73 22.79 -13.08 -8.27
C LEU A 73 24.31 -12.94 -8.24
N THR A 74 24.76 -11.70 -8.15
CA THR A 74 26.14 -11.33 -7.85
C THR A 74 26.20 -10.70 -6.46
N VAL A 75 27.14 -11.11 -5.63
CA VAL A 75 27.42 -10.49 -4.32
C VAL A 75 28.86 -10.02 -4.29
N ALA A 76 29.08 -8.71 -4.41
CA ALA A 76 30.40 -8.12 -4.26
C ALA A 76 30.64 -7.78 -2.78
N TYR A 77 31.82 -8.14 -2.28
CA TYR A 77 32.18 -7.94 -0.88
C TYR A 77 33.59 -7.36 -0.75
N CYS A 78 33.78 -6.55 0.29
CA CYS A 78 35.09 -6.05 0.71
C CYS A 78 35.15 -5.93 2.24
N ALA A 79 36.18 -6.51 2.86
CA ALA A 79 36.56 -6.26 4.24
C ALA A 79 37.98 -5.68 4.28
N SER A 80 38.07 -4.40 4.62
CA SER A 80 39.31 -3.63 4.63
C SER A 80 39.78 -3.34 6.06
N SER A 81 40.99 -2.80 6.23
CA SER A 81 41.43 -2.21 7.50
C SER A 81 41.01 -0.76 7.68
N GLN A 82 40.50 -0.11 6.63
CA GLN A 82 39.90 1.21 6.71
C GLN A 82 38.38 1.02 6.64
N ALA A 83 37.66 1.50 7.66
CA ALA A 83 36.23 1.29 7.81
C ALA A 83 35.44 1.72 6.56
N ASP A 84 35.85 2.84 5.94
CA ASP A 84 35.21 3.45 4.77
C ASP A 84 35.34 2.60 3.48
N ASN A 85 36.16 1.54 3.51
CA ASN A 85 36.42 0.63 2.39
C ASN A 85 35.85 -0.79 2.63
N THR A 86 35.12 -1.03 3.72
CA THR A 86 34.38 -2.28 3.93
C THR A 86 32.98 -2.12 3.34
N SER A 87 32.57 -3.03 2.46
CA SER A 87 31.31 -2.92 1.71
C SER A 87 30.70 -4.28 1.37
N LEU A 88 29.41 -4.27 1.13
CA LEU A 88 28.64 -5.36 0.54
C LEU A 88 27.69 -4.77 -0.48
N SER A 89 27.58 -5.38 -1.66
CA SER A 89 26.55 -5.04 -2.62
C SER A 89 26.01 -6.31 -3.29
N ILE A 90 24.72 -6.29 -3.60
CA ILE A 90 24.02 -7.38 -4.28
C ILE A 90 23.47 -6.88 -5.61
N THR A 91 23.62 -7.68 -6.66
CA THR A 91 23.07 -7.40 -7.99
C THR A 91 22.31 -8.63 -8.48
N PRO A 92 20.98 -8.69 -8.33
CA PRO A 92 20.18 -9.74 -8.95
C PRO A 92 20.05 -9.49 -10.45
N ILE A 93 19.94 -10.57 -11.24
CA ILE A 93 19.60 -10.49 -12.67
C ILE A 93 18.08 -10.38 -12.83
N ALA A 94 17.59 -9.83 -13.96
CA ALA A 94 16.19 -9.45 -14.20
C ALA A 94 15.10 -10.54 -13.92
N ALA A 95 15.48 -11.81 -13.86
CA ALA A 95 14.58 -12.93 -13.53
C ALA A 95 14.51 -13.26 -12.02
N PHE A 96 15.29 -12.58 -11.19
CA PHE A 96 15.43 -12.85 -9.77
C PHE A 96 15.32 -11.57 -8.94
N ALA A 97 14.86 -11.72 -7.70
CA ALA A 97 14.90 -10.69 -6.68
C ALA A 97 15.76 -11.17 -5.51
N ALA A 98 16.47 -10.26 -4.84
CA ALA A 98 17.24 -10.58 -3.66
C ALA A 98 16.93 -9.61 -2.53
N SER A 99 16.89 -10.11 -1.30
CA SER A 99 16.75 -9.31 -0.09
C SER A 99 17.92 -9.59 0.87
N ILE A 100 18.29 -8.58 1.65
CA ILE A 100 19.22 -8.72 2.77
C ILE A 100 18.38 -8.69 4.05
N SER A 101 18.25 -9.81 4.74
CA SER A 101 17.43 -9.91 5.95
C SER A 101 18.15 -9.41 7.20
N SER A 102 19.49 -9.36 7.16
CA SER A 102 20.32 -8.69 8.16
C SER A 102 21.70 -8.43 7.60
N GLU A 103 22.30 -7.29 7.92
CA GLU A 103 23.70 -7.01 7.65
C GLU A 103 24.38 -6.28 8.81
N THR A 104 25.65 -6.59 9.00
CA THR A 104 26.56 -5.87 9.89
C THR A 104 27.84 -5.59 9.14
N ILE A 105 28.04 -4.34 8.75
CA ILE A 105 29.28 -3.84 8.15
C ILE A 105 30.10 -3.18 9.25
N GLY A 106 31.06 -3.93 9.79
CA GLY A 106 32.04 -3.44 10.75
C GLY A 106 33.26 -2.83 10.08
N ALA A 107 34.15 -2.22 10.87
CA ALA A 107 35.36 -1.59 10.32
C ALA A 107 36.24 -2.56 9.50
N SER A 108 36.23 -3.85 9.83
CA SER A 108 36.99 -4.89 9.14
C SER A 108 36.22 -6.20 8.94
N SER A 109 34.89 -6.19 9.06
CA SER A 109 34.10 -7.41 8.97
C SER A 109 32.78 -7.19 8.25
N VAL A 110 32.37 -8.15 7.43
CA VAL A 110 31.04 -8.20 6.84
C VAL A 110 30.32 -9.45 7.32
N VAL A 111 29.13 -9.28 7.90
CA VAL A 111 28.20 -10.36 8.19
C VAL A 111 26.89 -10.05 7.49
N ALA A 112 26.36 -10.97 6.68
CA ALA A 112 25.10 -10.75 5.99
C ALA A 112 24.29 -12.02 5.77
N ASN A 113 22.97 -11.89 5.81
CA ASN A 113 22.02 -12.92 5.43
C ASN A 113 21.26 -12.44 4.19
N ILE A 114 21.43 -13.15 3.09
CA ILE A 114 20.85 -12.83 1.79
C ILE A 114 19.85 -13.92 1.43
N THR A 115 18.69 -13.56 0.90
CA THR A 115 17.76 -14.53 0.32
C THR A 115 17.51 -14.19 -1.15
N LEU A 116 17.59 -15.21 -2.00
CA LEU A 116 17.29 -15.14 -3.43
C LEU A 116 15.91 -15.71 -3.71
N TYR A 117 15.12 -15.03 -4.53
CA TYR A 117 13.77 -15.40 -4.90
C TYR A 117 13.58 -15.30 -6.40
N ASP A 118 12.55 -15.99 -6.90
CA ASP A 118 12.07 -15.76 -8.25
C ASP A 118 11.56 -14.32 -8.40
N GLY A 119 11.88 -13.71 -9.54
CA GLY A 119 11.61 -12.30 -9.81
C GLY A 119 10.65 -12.07 -10.98
N ARG A 120 9.86 -11.01 -10.90
CA ARG A 120 9.15 -10.43 -12.06
C ARG A 120 9.79 -9.08 -12.44
N PRO A 121 10.20 -8.90 -13.70
CA PRO A 121 10.68 -7.61 -14.16
C PRO A 121 9.54 -6.60 -14.19
N GLN A 122 9.86 -5.36 -13.85
CA GLN A 122 9.01 -4.18 -14.01
C GLN A 122 9.32 -3.48 -15.32
N ARG A 123 8.40 -2.61 -15.75
CA ARG A 123 8.59 -1.76 -16.94
C ARG A 123 9.82 -0.85 -16.86
N GLU A 124 10.32 -0.56 -15.66
CA GLU A 124 11.45 0.34 -15.41
C GLU A 124 12.78 -0.37 -15.11
N GLY A 125 12.86 -1.67 -15.38
CA GLY A 125 14.10 -2.45 -15.20
C GLY A 125 14.38 -2.89 -13.75
N SER A 126 13.53 -2.52 -12.79
CA SER A 126 13.53 -3.12 -11.44
C SER A 126 12.90 -4.52 -11.46
N THR A 127 13.25 -5.37 -10.49
CA THR A 127 12.67 -6.71 -10.34
C THR A 127 12.10 -6.86 -8.94
N ILE A 128 10.89 -7.38 -8.85
CA ILE A 128 10.19 -7.67 -7.58
C ILE A 128 10.02 -9.17 -7.41
N MET A 129 9.78 -9.62 -6.18
CA MET A 129 9.54 -11.02 -5.87
C MET A 129 8.27 -11.58 -6.52
N ILE A 130 8.28 -12.87 -6.89
CA ILE A 130 7.08 -13.63 -7.24
C ILE A 130 6.37 -14.19 -5.98
N MET A 131 5.08 -13.92 -5.85
CA MET A 131 4.19 -14.41 -4.79
C MET A 131 3.89 -15.93 -4.89
N SER A 132 4.04 -16.53 -6.07
CA SER A 132 3.72 -17.94 -6.31
C SER A 132 4.86 -18.89 -5.88
N LEU A 133 4.93 -19.18 -4.58
CA LEU A 133 5.53 -20.40 -4.03
C LEU A 133 4.53 -21.15 -3.13
N THR A 134 3.26 -21.16 -3.52
CA THR A 134 2.14 -21.79 -2.80
C THR A 134 1.70 -23.14 -3.39
N ALA A 135 2.49 -23.75 -4.28
CA ALA A 135 2.13 -25.02 -4.92
C ALA A 135 2.56 -26.29 -4.17
N THR A 136 3.19 -26.17 -3.00
CA THR A 136 3.56 -27.32 -2.15
C THR A 136 3.16 -27.03 -0.70
N PRO A 137 2.60 -28.00 0.04
CA PRO A 137 2.03 -27.77 1.36
C PRO A 137 3.14 -27.58 2.39
N MET A 138 3.77 -26.40 2.38
CA MET A 138 4.34 -25.86 3.61
C MET A 138 3.14 -25.47 4.48
N THR A 139 3.12 -25.97 5.72
CA THR A 139 2.19 -25.56 6.77
C THR A 139 1.83 -24.07 6.63
N ILE A 140 0.57 -23.84 6.27
CA ILE A 140 0.03 -22.71 5.48
C ILE A 140 0.15 -21.33 6.16
N ALA A 141 0.65 -21.24 7.39
CA ALA A 141 0.79 -19.95 8.09
C ALA A 141 2.16 -19.28 7.88
N ASN A 142 3.26 -20.05 7.94
CA ASN A 142 4.60 -19.45 7.98
C ASN A 142 5.10 -19.04 6.59
N ALA A 143 4.85 -19.85 5.56
CA ALA A 143 5.34 -19.57 4.22
C ALA A 143 4.72 -18.31 3.60
N PHE A 144 3.42 -18.08 3.82
CA PHE A 144 2.74 -16.88 3.33
C PHE A 144 3.34 -15.61 3.95
N SER A 145 3.66 -15.65 5.23
CA SER A 145 4.13 -14.48 5.98
C SER A 145 5.52 -13.99 5.53
N TYR A 146 6.44 -14.92 5.23
CA TYR A 146 7.75 -14.56 4.67
C TYR A 146 7.61 -14.02 3.24
N VAL A 147 6.85 -14.70 2.39
CA VAL A 147 6.65 -14.29 0.99
C VAL A 147 6.00 -12.89 0.92
N PHE A 148 5.02 -12.60 1.77
CA PHE A 148 4.39 -11.28 1.80
C PHE A 148 5.30 -10.19 2.37
N ALA A 149 6.04 -10.51 3.44
CA ALA A 149 7.01 -9.59 3.99
C ALA A 149 8.07 -9.21 2.96
N ASP A 150 8.63 -10.20 2.28
CA ASP A 150 9.68 -9.98 1.32
C ASP A 150 9.18 -9.35 0.02
N LEU A 151 7.97 -9.71 -0.44
CA LEU A 151 7.31 -9.03 -1.56
C LEU A 151 7.12 -7.55 -1.24
N THR A 152 6.54 -7.23 -0.09
CA THR A 152 6.34 -5.85 0.36
C THR A 152 7.67 -5.11 0.48
N ASN A 153 8.70 -5.72 1.06
CA ASN A 153 10.02 -5.13 1.16
C ASN A 153 10.61 -4.85 -0.24
N ALA A 154 10.43 -5.76 -1.21
CA ALA A 154 10.90 -5.57 -2.58
C ALA A 154 10.19 -4.41 -3.31
N MET A 155 8.97 -4.05 -2.90
CA MET A 155 8.26 -2.89 -3.45
C MET A 155 8.96 -1.56 -3.14
N PHE A 156 9.86 -1.51 -2.15
CA PHE A 156 10.61 -0.32 -1.79
C PHE A 156 12.03 -0.29 -2.38
N ASN A 157 12.35 -1.23 -3.27
CA ASN A 157 13.59 -1.18 -4.03
C ASN A 157 13.58 0.01 -5.01
N THR A 158 14.77 0.54 -5.31
CA THR A 158 14.95 1.66 -6.24
C THR A 158 14.30 1.36 -7.59
N GLY A 159 13.49 2.29 -8.09
CA GLY A 159 12.83 2.18 -9.40
C GLY A 159 11.55 1.34 -9.42
N VAL A 160 11.03 0.87 -8.28
CA VAL A 160 9.68 0.27 -8.23
C VAL A 160 8.62 1.37 -8.04
N ARG A 161 8.85 2.27 -7.07
CA ARG A 161 7.94 3.35 -6.67
C ARG A 161 8.27 4.68 -7.33
N ASN A 162 8.58 4.64 -8.63
CA ASN A 162 9.00 5.84 -9.33
C ASN A 162 7.81 6.70 -9.74
N VAL A 163 7.94 8.00 -9.49
CA VAL A 163 7.04 9.05 -9.96
C VAL A 163 6.88 9.01 -11.47
N ASP A 164 7.95 8.75 -12.22
CA ASP A 164 7.89 8.73 -13.69
C ASP A 164 7.03 7.56 -14.21
N GLY A 165 7.04 6.40 -13.52
CA GLY A 165 6.18 5.26 -13.85
C GLY A 165 4.71 5.55 -13.63
N ILE A 166 4.38 6.13 -12.48
CA ILE A 166 3.03 6.55 -12.15
C ILE A 166 2.54 7.58 -13.17
N ALA A 167 3.38 8.57 -13.49
CA ALA A 167 3.08 9.57 -14.51
C ALA A 167 2.91 8.94 -15.91
N THR A 168 3.73 7.95 -16.26
CA THR A 168 3.66 7.29 -17.58
C THR A 168 2.40 6.43 -17.72
N VAL A 169 2.02 5.68 -16.69
CA VAL A 169 0.83 4.81 -16.72
C VAL A 169 -0.47 5.59 -16.75
N SER A 170 -0.47 6.86 -16.35
CA SER A 170 -1.63 7.74 -16.53
C SER A 170 -2.16 7.79 -17.97
N THR A 171 -1.28 7.58 -18.95
CA THR A 171 -1.62 7.55 -20.39
C THR A 171 -2.01 6.17 -20.91
N HIS A 172 -1.76 5.11 -20.13
CA HIS A 172 -1.94 3.69 -20.51
C HIS A 172 -2.79 2.99 -19.48
N ILE A 173 -4.04 3.42 -19.37
CA ILE A 173 -4.98 2.83 -18.44
C ILE A 173 -5.35 1.44 -18.94
N THR A 174 -4.78 0.44 -18.29
CA THR A 174 -5.27 -0.94 -18.39
C THR A 174 -6.64 -1.03 -17.74
N SER A 175 -7.69 -1.04 -18.55
CA SER A 175 -9.02 -1.50 -18.15
C SER A 175 -8.94 -3.00 -17.90
N SER A 176 -8.70 -3.43 -16.66
CA SER A 176 -8.81 -4.85 -16.32
C SER A 176 -10.21 -5.13 -15.76
N VAL A 177 -11.15 -5.41 -16.64
CA VAL A 177 -12.30 -6.25 -16.29
C VAL A 177 -12.53 -7.21 -17.45
N GLY A 178 -12.77 -8.49 -17.14
CA GLY A 178 -13.16 -9.47 -18.14
C GLY A 178 -14.35 -8.95 -18.97
N ALA A 179 -14.44 -9.38 -20.22
CA ALA A 179 -15.48 -8.94 -21.15
C ALA A 179 -16.88 -8.91 -20.51
N GLY A 180 -17.46 -7.71 -20.33
CA GLY A 180 -18.89 -7.53 -20.01
C GLY A 180 -19.29 -6.83 -18.70
N MET A 181 -18.39 -6.26 -17.89
CA MET A 181 -18.78 -5.61 -16.61
C MET A 181 -18.19 -4.19 -16.44
N PRO A 182 -19.01 -3.14 -16.38
CA PRO A 182 -18.61 -1.78 -15.97
C PRO A 182 -18.63 -1.60 -14.44
N PRO A 183 -17.88 -0.60 -13.91
CA PRO A 183 -16.97 0.29 -14.63
C PRO A 183 -15.54 -0.29 -14.73
N ALA A 184 -14.79 0.16 -15.73
CA ALA A 184 -13.34 -0.03 -15.73
C ALA A 184 -12.75 0.69 -14.50
N ILE A 185 -11.88 0.01 -13.75
CA ILE A 185 -11.12 0.62 -12.67
C ILE A 185 -9.69 0.91 -13.12
N HIS A 186 -9.15 2.03 -12.66
CA HIS A 186 -7.91 2.61 -13.14
C HIS A 186 -6.85 2.53 -12.03
N TYR A 187 -5.71 1.90 -12.27
CA TYR A 187 -4.59 1.84 -11.32
C TYR A 187 -3.27 1.49 -12.03
N TYR A 188 -2.15 1.80 -11.38
CA TYR A 188 -0.81 1.37 -11.76
C TYR A 188 -0.37 0.23 -10.83
N ASP A 189 -0.21 -0.96 -11.41
CA ASP A 189 0.25 -2.15 -10.71
C ASP A 189 1.77 -2.10 -10.49
N LEU A 190 2.20 -1.87 -9.25
CA LEU A 190 3.62 -1.88 -8.89
C LEU A 190 4.13 -3.31 -8.67
N THR A 191 3.26 -4.32 -8.66
CA THR A 191 3.55 -5.72 -8.34
C THR A 191 3.81 -6.59 -9.57
N GLY A 192 3.98 -5.99 -10.76
CA GLY A 192 4.42 -6.70 -11.96
C GLY A 192 3.39 -7.72 -12.46
N GLY A 193 2.10 -7.41 -12.27
CA GLY A 193 0.97 -8.24 -12.66
C GLY A 193 0.46 -9.18 -11.57
N GLN A 194 0.95 -9.06 -10.33
CA GLN A 194 0.62 -9.97 -9.23
C GLN A 194 -0.54 -9.50 -8.36
N LEU A 195 -0.94 -8.23 -8.47
CA LEU A 195 -2.02 -7.62 -7.70
C LEU A 195 -3.33 -8.37 -7.92
N LYS A 196 -3.60 -8.78 -9.16
CA LYS A 196 -4.77 -9.62 -9.49
C LYS A 196 -4.81 -10.92 -8.69
N THR A 197 -3.66 -11.57 -8.51
CA THR A 197 -3.57 -12.81 -7.73
C THR A 197 -3.78 -12.53 -6.24
N MET A 198 -3.27 -11.41 -5.72
CA MET A 198 -3.51 -11.00 -4.32
C MET A 198 -5.01 -10.77 -4.07
N VAL A 199 -5.67 -10.03 -4.97
CA VAL A 199 -7.11 -9.78 -4.90
C VAL A 199 -7.90 -11.09 -4.98
N ALA A 200 -7.53 -12.00 -5.89
CA ALA A 200 -8.21 -13.29 -6.00
C ALA A 200 -8.14 -14.13 -4.70
N MET A 201 -7.02 -14.06 -3.98
CA MET A 201 -6.87 -14.72 -2.67
C MET A 201 -7.77 -14.10 -1.60
N LEU A 202 -7.73 -12.76 -1.46
CA LEU A 202 -8.58 -12.02 -0.51
C LEU A 202 -10.07 -12.23 -0.81
N SER A 203 -10.42 -12.19 -2.09
CA SER A 203 -11.77 -12.41 -2.57
C SER A 203 -12.24 -13.85 -2.31
N SER A 204 -11.38 -14.84 -2.53
CA SER A 204 -11.69 -16.23 -2.15
C SER A 204 -11.95 -16.34 -0.64
N CYS A 205 -11.17 -15.66 0.21
CA CYS A 205 -11.42 -15.60 1.66
C CYS A 205 -12.80 -14.97 1.95
N TRP A 206 -13.10 -13.84 1.32
CA TRP A 206 -14.37 -13.13 1.48
C TRP A 206 -15.57 -14.02 1.12
N MET A 207 -15.53 -14.62 -0.06
CA MET A 207 -16.66 -15.30 -0.68
C MET A 207 -16.97 -16.64 -0.01
N THR A 208 -15.93 -17.39 0.35
CA THR A 208 -16.08 -18.71 0.99
C THR A 208 -16.18 -18.63 2.52
N GLY A 209 -15.67 -17.56 3.13
CA GLY A 209 -15.46 -17.50 4.58
C GLY A 209 -14.33 -18.41 5.09
N ASP A 210 -13.58 -19.04 4.19
CA ASP A 210 -12.44 -19.88 4.52
C ASP A 210 -11.21 -19.00 4.82
N ALA A 211 -10.94 -18.79 6.11
CA ALA A 211 -9.80 -18.01 6.58
C ALA A 211 -8.43 -18.60 6.18
N THR A 212 -8.38 -19.82 5.63
CA THR A 212 -7.12 -20.43 5.13
C THR A 212 -6.72 -19.92 3.74
N LYS A 213 -7.55 -19.11 3.08
CA LYS A 213 -7.28 -18.57 1.73
C LYS A 213 -6.30 -17.39 1.71
N CYS A 214 -6.06 -16.74 2.84
CA CYS A 214 -5.10 -15.66 2.99
C CYS A 214 -4.43 -15.72 4.36
N ALA A 215 -3.50 -14.79 4.65
CA ALA A 215 -2.88 -14.71 5.97
C ALA A 215 -3.94 -14.42 7.04
N ALA A 216 -3.73 -14.93 8.26
CA ALA A 216 -4.70 -14.76 9.36
C ALA A 216 -5.06 -13.29 9.66
N PRO A 217 -4.12 -12.31 9.66
CA PRO A 217 -4.48 -10.90 9.80
C PRO A 217 -5.39 -10.42 8.65
N ASP A 218 -5.07 -10.76 7.40
CA ASP A 218 -5.91 -10.40 6.26
C ASP A 218 -7.30 -11.01 6.38
N ALA A 219 -7.40 -12.29 6.78
CA ALA A 219 -8.68 -12.97 6.96
C ALA A 219 -9.54 -12.29 8.04
N TYR A 220 -8.92 -11.82 9.12
CA TYR A 220 -9.59 -11.09 10.19
C TYR A 220 -10.12 -9.73 9.70
N LEU A 221 -9.29 -8.94 9.02
CA LEU A 221 -9.73 -7.66 8.45
C LEU A 221 -10.80 -7.84 7.36
N ILE A 222 -10.67 -8.85 6.50
CA ILE A 222 -11.71 -9.24 5.54
C ILE A 222 -13.01 -9.59 6.26
N GLY A 223 -12.94 -10.32 7.38
CA GLY A 223 -14.09 -10.59 8.23
C GLY A 223 -14.77 -9.33 8.78
N LEU A 224 -14.00 -8.33 9.21
CA LEU A 224 -14.51 -7.05 9.69
C LEU A 224 -15.19 -6.23 8.60
N LEU A 225 -14.55 -6.13 7.43
CA LEU A 225 -15.11 -5.42 6.27
C LEU A 225 -16.41 -6.09 5.80
N LYS A 226 -16.41 -7.42 5.72
CA LYS A 226 -17.60 -8.22 5.40
C LYS A 226 -18.71 -8.02 6.43
N GLY A 227 -18.35 -8.02 7.71
CA GLY A 227 -19.25 -7.74 8.82
C GLY A 227 -19.88 -6.37 8.70
N PHE A 228 -19.08 -5.32 8.47
CA PHE A 228 -19.59 -3.96 8.29
C PHE A 228 -20.57 -3.85 7.11
N ILE A 229 -20.22 -4.40 5.94
CA ILE A 229 -21.08 -4.34 4.75
C ILE A 229 -22.41 -5.09 4.96
N SER A 230 -22.39 -6.20 5.70
CA SER A 230 -23.58 -7.05 5.93
C SER A 230 -24.37 -6.72 7.20
N ALA A 231 -23.81 -5.98 8.16
CA ALA A 231 -24.46 -5.68 9.45
C ALA A 231 -25.58 -4.64 9.35
N THR A 232 -25.72 -3.95 8.21
CA THR A 232 -26.74 -2.93 8.01
C THR A 232 -28.02 -3.54 7.41
N PRO A 233 -29.22 -3.13 7.86
CA PRO A 233 -30.49 -3.57 7.27
C PRO A 233 -30.63 -3.25 5.77
N SER A 234 -29.77 -2.38 5.26
CA SER A 234 -29.72 -1.97 3.86
C SER A 234 -28.25 -1.76 3.49
N PRO A 235 -27.58 -2.81 2.98
CA PRO A 235 -26.16 -2.81 2.66
C PRO A 235 -25.73 -1.60 1.84
N PRO A 236 -24.53 -1.07 2.05
CA PRO A 236 -24.04 0.03 1.25
C PRO A 236 -23.86 -0.40 -0.22
N MET A 237 -23.97 0.56 -1.12
CA MET A 237 -23.55 0.43 -2.52
C MET A 237 -22.14 0.98 -2.68
N LEU A 238 -21.34 0.32 -3.52
CA LEU A 238 -20.05 0.82 -3.97
C LEU A 238 -20.27 1.76 -5.15
N TRP A 239 -19.88 3.02 -5.02
CA TRP A 239 -19.95 4.01 -6.10
C TRP A 239 -18.54 4.38 -6.55
N ILE A 240 -18.29 4.18 -7.83
CA ILE A 240 -16.97 4.32 -8.43
C ILE A 240 -17.03 5.47 -9.43
N PRO A 241 -16.15 6.47 -9.33
CA PRO A 241 -16.04 7.52 -10.33
C PRO A 241 -15.75 6.95 -11.72
N GLU A 242 -16.53 7.38 -12.71
CA GLU A 242 -16.28 7.09 -14.12
C GLU A 242 -15.34 8.15 -14.67
N ILE A 243 -14.06 7.78 -14.81
CA ILE A 243 -13.00 8.70 -15.20
C ILE A 243 -12.33 8.27 -16.50
N ASP A 244 -12.05 9.24 -17.35
CA ASP A 244 -11.27 9.05 -18.57
C ASP A 244 -10.03 9.93 -18.57
N TYR A 245 -8.89 9.42 -19.02
CA TYR A 245 -7.69 10.23 -19.16
C TYR A 245 -7.92 11.34 -20.19
N ALA A 246 -7.63 12.59 -19.80
CA ALA A 246 -7.76 13.74 -20.67
C ALA A 246 -6.39 14.27 -21.12
N ALA A 247 -5.48 14.47 -20.17
CA ALA A 247 -4.18 15.10 -20.42
C ALA A 247 -3.19 14.83 -19.28
N THR A 248 -1.97 15.31 -19.43
CA THR A 248 -0.98 15.37 -18.35
C THR A 248 -0.61 16.83 -18.07
N LYS A 249 -0.59 17.22 -16.79
CA LYS A 249 -0.18 18.53 -16.30
C LYS A 249 1.03 18.35 -15.38
N GLY A 250 2.22 18.66 -15.89
CA GLY A 250 3.47 18.34 -15.17
C GLY A 250 3.62 16.83 -15.01
N LYS A 251 3.70 16.36 -13.76
CA LYS A 251 3.76 14.92 -13.41
C LYS A 251 2.39 14.33 -13.05
N ALA A 252 1.35 15.16 -13.01
CA ALA A 252 0.00 14.75 -12.63
C ALA A 252 -0.85 14.44 -13.88
N ALA A 253 -1.56 13.32 -13.83
CA ALA A 253 -2.62 13.01 -14.78
C ALA A 253 -3.81 13.96 -14.61
N VAL A 254 -4.48 14.33 -15.69
CA VAL A 254 -5.76 15.04 -15.70
C VAL A 254 -6.81 14.09 -16.24
N PHE A 255 -7.93 13.97 -15.53
CA PHE A 255 -9.05 13.11 -15.91
C PHE A 255 -10.29 13.93 -16.27
N THR A 256 -11.21 13.34 -17.02
CA THR A 256 -12.59 13.80 -17.12
C THR A 256 -13.45 12.88 -16.26
N LEU A 257 -14.23 13.43 -15.33
CA LEU A 257 -15.18 12.69 -14.51
C LEU A 257 -16.58 12.83 -15.11
N SER A 258 -17.14 11.76 -15.67
CA SER A 258 -18.47 11.80 -16.33
C SER A 258 -19.62 11.46 -15.39
N GLY A 259 -19.36 10.75 -14.30
CA GLY A 259 -20.40 10.21 -13.44
C GLY A 259 -19.86 9.23 -12.41
N TYR A 260 -20.79 8.44 -11.85
CA TYR A 260 -20.48 7.38 -10.91
C TYR A 260 -21.25 6.11 -11.28
N ALA A 261 -20.54 4.99 -11.34
CA ALA A 261 -21.15 3.69 -11.51
C ALA A 261 -21.37 3.03 -10.15
N GLY A 262 -22.59 2.56 -9.90
CA GLY A 262 -22.99 1.90 -8.67
C GLY A 262 -22.94 0.38 -8.79
N LEU A 263 -22.32 -0.29 -7.81
CA LEU A 263 -22.29 -1.75 -7.67
C LEU A 263 -22.88 -2.17 -6.32
N SER A 264 -23.89 -3.03 -6.36
CA SER A 264 -24.42 -3.68 -5.17
C SER A 264 -23.52 -4.83 -4.74
N PHE A 265 -23.17 -4.89 -3.45
CA PHE A 265 -22.46 -6.04 -2.86
C PHE A 265 -23.32 -7.31 -2.80
N PHE A 266 -24.62 -7.20 -3.03
CA PHE A 266 -25.54 -8.32 -3.03
C PHE A 266 -26.30 -8.43 -4.35
N ASP A 267 -26.39 -9.65 -4.87
CA ASP A 267 -27.24 -10.04 -5.99
C ASP A 267 -28.12 -11.23 -5.56
N GLY A 268 -29.43 -11.01 -5.50
CA GLY A 268 -30.38 -12.03 -5.04
C GLY A 268 -30.12 -12.55 -3.61
N GLY A 269 -29.53 -11.74 -2.73
CA GLY A 269 -29.17 -12.12 -1.35
C GLY A 269 -27.83 -12.84 -1.22
N ASN A 270 -27.14 -13.15 -2.32
CA ASN A 270 -25.77 -13.67 -2.32
C ASN A 270 -24.77 -12.54 -2.53
N TRP A 271 -23.52 -12.74 -2.11
CA TRP A 271 -22.44 -11.81 -2.43
C TRP A 271 -22.27 -11.67 -3.94
N ASN A 272 -22.23 -10.43 -4.43
CA ASN A 272 -21.85 -10.12 -5.79
C ASN A 272 -20.32 -10.15 -5.91
N GLN A 273 -19.80 -11.21 -6.50
CA GLN A 273 -18.37 -11.41 -6.75
C GLN A 273 -17.71 -10.20 -7.42
N THR A 274 -18.38 -9.58 -8.39
CA THR A 274 -17.84 -8.44 -9.14
C THR A 274 -17.65 -7.22 -8.24
N ALA A 275 -18.64 -6.92 -7.39
CA ALA A 275 -18.55 -5.82 -6.43
C ALA A 275 -17.44 -6.06 -5.39
N VAL A 276 -17.30 -7.30 -4.91
CA VAL A 276 -16.24 -7.70 -3.96
C VAL A 276 -14.86 -7.57 -4.60
N ASP A 277 -14.66 -8.11 -5.80
CA ASP A 277 -13.38 -8.02 -6.51
C ASP A 277 -13.02 -6.56 -6.81
N THR A 278 -14.00 -5.75 -7.20
CA THR A 278 -13.80 -4.33 -7.49
C THR A 278 -13.41 -3.56 -6.23
N PHE A 279 -14.15 -3.77 -5.13
CA PHE A 279 -13.85 -3.17 -3.84
C PHE A 279 -12.44 -3.54 -3.34
N LEU A 280 -12.09 -4.83 -3.37
CA LEU A 280 -10.78 -5.30 -2.92
C LEU A 280 -9.64 -4.82 -3.83
N THR A 281 -9.88 -4.71 -5.14
CA THR A 281 -8.90 -4.14 -6.06
C THR A 281 -8.66 -2.67 -5.77
N LEU A 282 -9.72 -1.87 -5.60
CA LEU A 282 -9.62 -0.45 -5.26
C LEU A 282 -8.92 -0.26 -3.91
N LEU A 283 -9.27 -1.06 -2.90
CA LEU A 283 -8.63 -1.02 -1.58
C LEU A 283 -7.12 -1.35 -1.69
N VAL A 284 -6.76 -2.46 -2.33
CA VAL A 284 -5.35 -2.86 -2.52
C VAL A 284 -4.58 -1.85 -3.37
N ALA A 285 -5.23 -1.18 -4.31
CA ALA A 285 -4.65 -0.12 -5.13
C ALA A 285 -4.49 1.24 -4.40
N GLY A 286 -5.01 1.35 -3.18
CA GLY A 286 -4.89 2.55 -2.34
C GLY A 286 -5.97 3.59 -2.55
N ALA A 287 -7.10 3.24 -3.16
CA ALA A 287 -8.21 4.18 -3.38
C ALA A 287 -8.66 4.81 -2.06
N HIS A 288 -8.98 6.11 -2.10
CA HIS A 288 -9.66 6.77 -0.99
C HIS A 288 -11.14 6.36 -1.01
N ILE A 289 -11.56 5.52 -0.07
CA ILE A 289 -12.93 5.02 0.01
C ILE A 289 -13.64 5.70 1.18
N VAL A 290 -14.63 6.53 0.90
CA VAL A 290 -15.40 7.26 1.90
C VAL A 290 -16.69 6.50 2.20
N THR A 291 -16.91 6.15 3.46
CA THR A 291 -18.16 5.59 3.95
C THR A 291 -19.10 6.71 4.38
N ILE A 292 -20.25 6.82 3.71
CA ILE A 292 -21.23 7.87 3.98
C ILE A 292 -22.12 7.48 5.16
N CYS A 293 -22.02 8.25 6.25
CA CYS A 293 -22.77 8.04 7.48
C CYS A 293 -23.20 9.32 8.21
N ALA A 294 -22.68 10.49 7.81
CA ALA A 294 -23.03 11.76 8.43
C ALA A 294 -24.52 12.07 8.28
N THR A 295 -25.12 12.58 9.34
CA THR A 295 -26.51 13.06 9.46
C THR A 295 -26.87 13.98 8.32
N ASN A 296 -26.02 14.96 8.03
CA ASN A 296 -26.26 15.95 6.99
C ASN A 296 -26.26 15.34 5.58
N ASP A 297 -25.60 14.19 5.39
CA ASP A 297 -25.55 13.50 4.10
C ASP A 297 -26.68 12.49 3.91
N VAL A 298 -27.18 11.88 4.99
CA VAL A 298 -28.18 10.80 4.90
C VAL A 298 -29.54 11.12 5.54
N GLY A 299 -29.73 12.33 6.07
CA GLY A 299 -30.98 12.78 6.70
C GLY A 299 -31.25 12.19 8.09
N GLY A 300 -30.21 11.73 8.79
CA GLY A 300 -30.28 11.14 10.13
C GLY A 300 -29.06 10.28 10.46
N TYR A 301 -28.32 10.58 11.55
CA TYR A 301 -27.10 9.85 11.90
C TYR A 301 -27.34 8.34 11.95
N ASN A 302 -26.61 7.59 11.13
CA ASN A 302 -26.70 6.14 11.11
C ASN A 302 -25.42 5.53 11.70
N ARG A 303 -25.43 5.32 13.02
CA ARG A 303 -24.29 4.72 13.74
C ARG A 303 -23.87 3.35 13.21
N ASN A 304 -24.78 2.61 12.58
CA ASN A 304 -24.47 1.31 11.98
C ASN A 304 -23.69 1.44 10.65
N ARG A 305 -23.51 2.66 10.14
CA ARG A 305 -22.75 2.98 8.92
C ARG A 305 -21.45 3.73 9.20
N ASP A 306 -21.17 4.02 10.46
CA ASP A 306 -19.91 4.65 10.87
C ASP A 306 -18.82 3.58 10.94
N PHE A 307 -18.02 3.47 9.86
CA PHE A 307 -16.94 2.50 9.81
C PHE A 307 -15.85 2.79 10.84
N TYR A 308 -15.55 4.07 11.12
CA TYR A 308 -14.56 4.44 12.13
C TYR A 308 -14.98 3.92 13.51
N ALA A 309 -16.24 4.14 13.91
CA ALA A 309 -16.77 3.63 15.17
C ALA A 309 -16.84 2.10 15.19
N TRP A 310 -17.24 1.46 14.08
CA TRP A 310 -17.25 0.00 13.93
C TRP A 310 -15.85 -0.58 14.14
N PHE A 311 -14.86 -0.02 13.46
CA PHE A 311 -13.46 -0.45 13.55
C PHE A 311 -12.87 -0.16 14.93
N ASN A 312 -13.14 1.00 15.52
CA ASN A 312 -12.67 1.34 16.86
C ASN A 312 -13.33 0.49 17.96
N GLY A 313 -14.57 0.04 17.76
CA GLY A 313 -15.25 -0.91 18.63
C GLY A 313 -14.76 -2.36 18.49
N SER A 314 -13.99 -2.66 17.44
CA SER A 314 -13.36 -3.96 17.25
C SER A 314 -12.02 -4.06 17.99
N SER A 315 -11.51 -5.27 18.21
CA SER A 315 -10.16 -5.51 18.73
C SER A 315 -9.08 -5.45 17.63
N ALA A 316 -9.39 -4.80 16.50
CA ALA A 316 -8.58 -4.84 15.30
C ALA A 316 -7.51 -3.76 15.21
N TRP A 317 -7.65 -2.65 15.94
CA TRP A 317 -6.84 -1.47 15.71
C TRP A 317 -5.55 -1.49 16.54
N GLY A 318 -4.43 -1.11 15.92
CA GLY A 318 -3.11 -1.18 16.52
C GLY A 318 -2.62 0.15 17.08
N ARG A 319 -2.91 1.27 16.41
CA ARG A 319 -2.37 2.58 16.77
C ARG A 319 -3.32 3.73 16.37
N PRO A 320 -3.55 4.72 17.26
CA PRO A 320 -4.14 6.00 16.86
C PRO A 320 -3.17 6.86 16.05
N ASP A 321 -3.72 7.64 15.11
CA ASP A 321 -3.00 8.71 14.45
C ASP A 321 -3.74 10.05 14.56
N GLY A 322 -3.00 11.09 14.92
CA GLY A 322 -3.49 12.47 15.02
C GLY A 322 -3.20 13.33 13.80
N GLY A 323 -2.54 12.81 12.76
CA GLY A 323 -1.94 13.61 11.68
C GLY A 323 -2.08 13.08 10.23
N THR A 324 -2.93 12.09 9.95
CA THR A 324 -2.89 11.36 8.65
C THR A 324 -3.87 11.81 7.59
N SER A 325 -4.37 13.04 7.66
CA SER A 325 -5.20 13.56 6.58
C SER A 325 -5.20 15.08 6.54
N HIS A 326 -5.60 15.64 5.40
CA HIS A 326 -5.91 17.07 5.31
C HIS A 326 -7.12 17.46 6.18
N TYR A 327 -7.82 16.49 6.78
CA TYR A 327 -8.92 16.73 7.72
C TYR A 327 -8.47 17.07 9.13
N CYS A 328 -7.17 16.94 9.46
CA CYS A 328 -6.63 17.37 10.75
C CYS A 328 -5.68 18.56 10.60
N SER A 329 -5.90 19.59 11.42
CA SER A 329 -4.87 20.61 11.66
C SER A 329 -3.67 19.98 12.36
N PRO A 330 -2.42 20.36 12.06
CA PRO A 330 -1.21 19.88 12.75
C PRO A 330 -1.23 20.03 14.28
N LEU A 331 -2.20 20.78 14.81
CA LEU A 331 -2.37 21.11 16.22
C LEU A 331 -3.52 20.34 16.90
N SER A 332 -4.27 19.48 16.20
CA SER A 332 -5.37 18.75 16.82
C SER A 332 -4.85 17.59 17.68
N THR A 333 -5.12 17.64 18.98
CA THR A 333 -4.80 16.57 19.94
C THR A 333 -5.80 15.39 19.90
N THR A 334 -6.79 15.43 19.02
CA THR A 334 -7.81 14.40 18.85
C THR A 334 -7.41 13.45 17.74
N ASN A 335 -7.20 12.17 18.04
CA ASN A 335 -6.87 11.16 17.04
C ASN A 335 -8.00 11.04 16.00
N THR A 336 -7.74 11.47 14.77
CA THR A 336 -8.69 11.45 13.65
C THR A 336 -8.61 10.17 12.83
N ALA A 337 -7.56 9.37 13.00
CA ALA A 337 -7.40 8.09 12.30
C ALA A 337 -6.88 6.95 13.18
N ARG A 338 -7.01 5.74 12.66
CA ARG A 338 -6.63 4.47 13.28
C ARG A 338 -5.99 3.57 12.24
N TYR A 339 -4.84 3.02 12.58
CA TYR A 339 -4.19 1.96 11.82
C TYR A 339 -4.60 0.59 12.32
N TYR A 340 -4.69 -0.36 11.40
CA TYR A 340 -4.95 -1.75 11.70
C TYR A 340 -3.83 -2.37 12.54
N LEU A 341 -2.56 -2.19 12.19
CA LEU A 341 -1.45 -2.70 12.98
C LEU A 341 -0.52 -1.60 13.47
N ASN A 342 0.07 -1.82 14.66
CA ASN A 342 1.15 -0.98 15.17
C ASN A 342 2.49 -1.56 14.70
N ILE A 343 3.08 -0.94 13.69
CA ILE A 343 4.37 -1.37 13.12
C ILE A 343 5.42 -0.34 13.48
N THR A 344 6.52 -0.83 14.06
CA THR A 344 7.58 0.01 14.64
C THR A 344 8.93 -0.10 13.90
N GLY A 345 8.95 -0.58 12.64
CA GLY A 345 10.20 -0.78 11.90
C GLY A 345 10.11 -0.49 10.39
N GLU A 346 11.28 -0.36 9.77
CA GLU A 346 11.41 -0.17 8.31
C GLU A 346 11.04 -1.42 7.51
N THR A 347 11.15 -2.60 8.12
CA THR A 347 10.90 -3.88 7.46
C THR A 347 9.53 -4.44 7.80
N MET A 348 8.86 -5.05 6.82
CA MET A 348 7.70 -5.88 7.10
C MET A 348 8.09 -7.10 7.94
N PRO A 349 7.51 -7.30 9.13
CA PRO A 349 7.89 -8.39 10.02
C PRO A 349 7.25 -9.70 9.58
N ALA A 350 8.03 -10.79 9.55
CA ALA A 350 7.57 -12.04 8.98
C ALA A 350 6.73 -12.97 9.91
N THR A 351 6.58 -12.71 11.24
CA THR A 351 6.03 -13.72 12.20
C THR A 351 5.28 -13.17 13.44
N VAL A 352 3.94 -13.28 13.51
CA VAL A 352 2.87 -12.87 14.52
C VAL A 352 2.43 -13.95 15.43
N ALA A 353 2.69 -13.80 16.70
CA ALA A 353 1.67 -14.18 17.66
C ALA A 353 0.70 -13.01 17.86
N TYR A 354 -0.57 -13.19 17.49
CA TYR A 354 -1.63 -12.26 17.89
C TYR A 354 -1.83 -12.38 19.41
N ASP A 355 -1.25 -11.47 20.19
CA ASP A 355 -1.71 -11.14 21.54
C ASP A 355 -1.14 -9.75 21.91
N TYR A 356 -1.99 -8.73 21.86
CA TYR A 356 -1.75 -7.40 22.43
C TYR A 356 -1.17 -7.57 23.86
N VAL A 357 -0.14 -6.89 24.37
CA VAL A 357 0.30 -5.50 24.36
C VAL A 357 1.81 -5.53 24.69
N ASP A 358 2.60 -4.61 24.13
CA ASP A 358 4.07 -4.45 24.25
C ASP A 358 4.95 -5.44 23.46
N GLU A 359 5.23 -5.00 22.23
CA GLU A 359 6.42 -5.30 21.39
C GLU A 359 6.68 -6.76 20.98
N ALA A 360 5.79 -7.35 20.17
CA ALA A 360 6.15 -8.43 19.25
C ALA A 360 5.20 -8.43 18.01
N ILE A 361 5.76 -8.25 16.81
CA ILE A 361 5.06 -7.97 15.52
C ILE A 361 5.13 -9.16 14.56
N GLY A 362 4.20 -9.28 13.60
CA GLY A 362 4.12 -10.45 12.72
C GLY A 362 2.82 -10.81 11.95
N PRO A 363 2.38 -12.09 11.68
CA PRO A 363 2.80 -12.76 10.46
C PRO A 363 2.18 -11.94 9.35
N ALA A 364 2.98 -11.08 8.74
CA ALA A 364 2.39 -9.89 8.16
C ALA A 364 1.46 -10.20 6.97
N GLY A 365 0.23 -9.66 7.03
CA GLY A 365 -0.75 -9.72 5.95
C GLY A 365 -0.55 -8.59 4.95
N ILE A 366 -1.09 -8.72 3.74
CA ILE A 366 -0.99 -7.68 2.70
C ILE A 366 -1.81 -6.44 3.04
N LEU A 367 -2.84 -6.55 3.88
CA LEU A 367 -3.66 -5.42 4.29
C LEU A 367 -3.13 -4.72 5.55
N ASN A 368 -1.86 -4.95 5.92
CA ASN A 368 -1.26 -4.37 7.12
C ASN A 368 -1.22 -2.84 7.14
N ALA A 369 -1.15 -2.20 5.97
CA ALA A 369 -1.20 -0.75 5.83
C ALA A 369 -2.65 -0.19 5.84
N PHE A 370 -3.62 -0.97 6.31
CA PHE A 370 -5.00 -0.53 6.40
C PHE A 370 -5.17 0.54 7.46
N MET A 371 -5.91 1.58 7.06
CA MET A 371 -6.30 2.64 7.97
C MET A 371 -7.75 3.04 7.76
N THR A 372 -8.32 3.62 8.81
CA THR A 372 -9.56 4.38 8.72
C THR A 372 -9.46 5.66 9.53
N GLY A 373 -10.16 6.69 9.10
CA GLY A 373 -10.26 7.93 9.85
C GLY A 373 -11.58 8.64 9.65
N LYS A 374 -11.77 9.72 10.42
CA LYS A 374 -12.91 10.63 10.30
C LYS A 374 -12.58 11.69 9.25
N THR A 375 -13.58 12.08 8.47
CA THR A 375 -13.43 13.13 7.46
C THR A 375 -13.56 14.55 8.03
N VAL A 376 -13.92 14.70 9.31
CA VAL A 376 -13.85 15.98 10.05
C VAL A 376 -13.50 15.71 11.53
N PRO A 377 -12.78 16.62 12.23
CA PRO A 377 -12.51 16.49 13.65
C PRO A 377 -13.76 16.65 14.52
N ASP A 378 -13.80 15.93 15.66
CA ASP A 378 -14.93 15.97 16.61
C ASP A 378 -15.21 17.37 17.20
N ALA A 379 -14.19 18.24 17.25
CA ALA A 379 -14.26 19.53 17.92
C ALA A 379 -15.15 20.57 17.20
N THR A 380 -15.53 20.33 15.95
CA THR A 380 -16.13 21.34 15.09
C THR A 380 -17.61 21.15 14.75
N ASP A 381 -18.22 20.00 15.08
CA ASP A 381 -19.62 19.74 14.66
C ASP A 381 -20.41 18.73 15.52
N GLY A 382 -20.04 18.56 16.80
CA GLY A 382 -20.81 17.66 17.69
C GLY A 382 -20.81 16.19 17.28
N GLY A 383 -19.87 15.77 16.42
CA GLY A 383 -19.67 14.37 16.03
C GLY A 383 -20.32 13.94 14.70
N ASP A 384 -20.76 14.87 13.84
CA ASP A 384 -21.25 14.51 12.50
C ASP A 384 -20.10 14.40 11.49
N TYR A 385 -19.68 13.17 11.17
CA TYR A 385 -18.59 12.92 10.22
C TYR A 385 -18.92 11.73 9.31
N ASN A 386 -18.26 11.69 8.16
CA ASN A 386 -18.08 10.45 7.40
C ASN A 386 -16.76 9.80 7.82
N ALA A 387 -16.62 8.51 7.54
CA ALA A 387 -15.34 7.83 7.71
C ALA A 387 -14.70 7.56 6.36
N TYR A 388 -13.38 7.51 6.31
CA TYR A 388 -12.64 7.03 5.15
C TYR A 388 -11.90 5.74 5.48
N ILE A 389 -11.61 4.96 4.45
CA ILE A 389 -10.86 3.73 4.46
C ILE A 389 -9.85 3.81 3.33
N GLN A 390 -8.59 3.48 3.62
CA GLN A 390 -7.56 3.35 2.58
C GLN A 390 -6.45 2.41 3.02
N LEU A 391 -5.71 1.87 2.04
CA LEU A 391 -4.37 1.37 2.28
C LEU A 391 -3.38 2.48 1.93
N GLU A 392 -2.44 2.73 2.82
CA GLU A 392 -1.34 3.65 2.55
C GLU A 392 -0.06 2.91 2.13
N GLY A 393 0.97 3.72 1.86
CA GLY A 393 2.35 3.28 1.95
C GLY A 393 2.66 2.59 3.28
N TRP A 394 3.67 1.74 3.28
CA TRP A 394 4.09 0.97 4.45
C TRP A 394 4.23 1.87 5.69
N GLN A 395 3.43 1.62 6.72
CA GLN A 395 3.34 2.44 7.92
C GLN A 395 4.52 2.16 8.86
N GLN A 396 5.37 3.16 9.10
CA GLN A 396 6.50 3.10 10.02
C GLN A 396 6.33 4.11 11.18
N GLN A 397 7.13 3.95 12.25
CA GLN A 397 7.13 4.77 13.48
C GLN A 397 6.96 6.28 13.29
N GLY A 398 6.22 6.88 14.25
CA GLY A 398 6.25 8.30 14.56
C GLY A 398 5.40 9.17 13.64
N MET A 399 5.32 10.47 13.96
CA MET A 399 4.67 11.50 13.12
C MET A 399 5.45 11.78 11.83
N THR A 400 6.67 11.23 11.68
CA THR A 400 7.57 11.51 10.56
C THR A 400 7.61 10.39 9.51
N GLY A 401 6.85 9.30 9.68
CA GLY A 401 6.60 8.26 8.67
C GLY A 401 7.80 7.41 8.23
N GLY A 402 9.05 7.81 8.50
CA GLY A 402 10.26 7.10 8.06
C GLY A 402 10.47 7.13 6.53
N THR A 403 11.55 6.49 6.06
CA THR A 403 12.04 6.64 4.68
C THR A 403 11.04 6.13 3.63
N ARG A 404 10.36 5.01 3.91
CA ARG A 404 9.43 4.35 2.97
C ARG A 404 8.14 5.13 2.80
N HIS A 405 7.48 5.52 3.91
CA HIS A 405 6.29 6.36 3.85
C HIS A 405 6.60 7.72 3.23
N MET A 406 7.76 8.32 3.50
CA MET A 406 8.15 9.60 2.91
C MET A 406 8.38 9.51 1.40
N ALA A 407 8.90 8.38 0.89
CA ALA A 407 9.00 8.15 -0.56
C ALA A 407 7.62 8.08 -1.23
N ASP A 408 6.67 7.42 -0.57
CA ASP A 408 5.29 7.28 -1.03
C ASP A 408 4.57 8.63 -0.99
N TYR A 409 4.72 9.35 0.13
CA TYR A 409 4.18 10.68 0.29
C TYR A 409 4.79 11.68 -0.70
N SER A 410 6.08 11.58 -1.01
CA SER A 410 6.71 12.40 -2.04
C SER A 410 6.12 12.11 -3.43
N SER A 411 5.90 10.84 -3.74
CA SER A 411 5.32 10.44 -5.02
C SER A 411 3.85 10.85 -5.13
N PHE A 412 3.09 10.74 -4.05
CA PHE A 412 1.74 11.31 -3.93
C PHE A 412 1.76 12.83 -4.13
N LYS A 413 2.70 13.58 -3.54
CA LYS A 413 2.78 15.04 -3.73
C LYS A 413 3.05 15.44 -5.18
N ASP A 414 3.91 14.70 -5.88
CA ASP A 414 4.28 14.99 -7.27
C ASP A 414 3.19 14.59 -8.26
N THR A 415 2.54 13.45 -8.04
CA THR A 415 1.60 12.86 -9.00
C THR A 415 0.14 13.09 -8.64
N ARG A 416 -0.17 13.35 -7.37
CA ARG A 416 -1.51 13.36 -6.76
C ARG A 416 -2.25 12.03 -6.84
N TRP A 417 -1.60 10.93 -7.21
CA TRP A 417 -2.21 9.61 -7.16
C TRP A 417 -2.19 9.12 -5.72
N ASN A 418 -3.32 8.57 -5.27
CA ASN A 418 -3.31 7.86 -4.01
C ASN A 418 -2.42 6.62 -4.13
N MET A 419 -1.67 6.30 -3.07
CA MET A 419 -0.66 5.25 -3.10
C MET A 419 -0.84 4.28 -1.94
N SER A 420 -0.92 3.00 -2.29
CA SER A 420 -0.74 1.91 -1.34
C SER A 420 0.68 1.35 -1.46
N THR A 421 0.97 0.34 -0.64
CA THR A 421 2.17 -0.51 -0.76
C THR A 421 2.29 -1.27 -2.11
N PHE A 422 1.18 -1.54 -2.80
CA PHE A 422 1.16 -2.44 -3.97
C PHE A 422 0.78 -1.77 -5.29
N ALA A 423 0.15 -0.60 -5.24
CA ALA A 423 -0.27 0.10 -6.43
C ALA A 423 -0.43 1.60 -6.15
N ALA A 424 -0.62 2.35 -7.23
CA ALA A 424 -1.11 3.71 -7.18
C ALA A 424 -2.42 3.80 -7.96
N CYS A 425 -3.36 4.64 -7.55
CA CYS A 425 -4.60 4.85 -8.29
C CYS A 425 -5.02 6.33 -8.32
N PRO A 426 -5.80 6.74 -9.33
CA PRO A 426 -6.26 8.12 -9.45
C PRO A 426 -7.42 8.44 -8.52
N TYR A 427 -8.04 7.44 -7.88
CA TYR A 427 -9.19 7.58 -6.99
C TYR A 427 -8.79 8.22 -5.65
N SER A 428 -8.70 9.54 -5.67
CA SER A 428 -8.29 10.38 -4.56
C SER A 428 -9.29 11.50 -4.36
N GLU A 429 -9.57 11.83 -3.10
CA GLU A 429 -10.37 13.00 -2.77
C GLU A 429 -9.72 14.30 -3.23
N THR A 430 -8.38 14.40 -3.17
CA THR A 430 -7.62 15.56 -3.67
C THR A 430 -7.84 15.82 -5.17
N ARG A 431 -8.34 14.81 -5.88
CA ARG A 431 -8.67 14.83 -7.31
C ARG A 431 -10.17 14.75 -7.57
N ALA A 432 -11.04 15.06 -6.61
CA ALA A 432 -12.49 14.94 -6.80
C ALA A 432 -12.96 13.53 -7.26
N THR A 433 -12.23 12.47 -6.93
CA THR A 433 -12.48 11.11 -7.45
C THR A 433 -12.47 10.08 -6.32
N ALA A 434 -12.96 10.48 -5.15
CA ALA A 434 -13.20 9.55 -4.07
C ALA A 434 -14.20 8.45 -4.49
N VAL A 435 -13.94 7.23 -4.03
CA VAL A 435 -14.88 6.11 -4.14
C VAL A 435 -15.80 6.17 -2.92
N PHE A 436 -17.09 5.89 -3.09
CA PHE A 436 -18.03 5.93 -1.97
C PHE A 436 -18.58 4.55 -1.62
N LEU A 437 -18.68 4.28 -0.33
CA LEU A 437 -19.55 3.26 0.24
C LEU A 437 -20.75 3.98 0.85
N ALA A 438 -21.86 4.01 0.13
CA ALA A 438 -22.99 4.86 0.48
C ALA A 438 -24.28 4.08 0.76
N PRO A 439 -25.20 4.61 1.59
CA PRO A 439 -26.50 4.00 1.77
C PRO A 439 -27.29 3.86 0.48
N PRO A 440 -28.21 2.87 0.40
CA PRO A 440 -29.25 2.89 -0.61
C PRO A 440 -30.02 4.21 -0.56
N GLY A 441 -30.24 4.80 -1.74
CA GLY A 441 -30.87 6.11 -1.88
C GLY A 441 -29.92 7.30 -1.83
N TRP A 442 -28.65 7.11 -1.45
CA TRP A 442 -27.61 8.10 -1.64
C TRP A 442 -26.85 7.79 -2.94
N GLN A 443 -26.99 8.68 -3.93
CA GLN A 443 -26.33 8.55 -5.23
C GLN A 443 -25.41 9.76 -5.44
N PRO A 444 -24.10 9.55 -5.60
CA PRO A 444 -23.19 10.66 -5.85
C PRO A 444 -23.44 11.27 -7.22
N LEU A 445 -23.36 12.60 -7.27
CA LEU A 445 -23.46 13.40 -8.48
C LEU A 445 -22.18 14.20 -8.68
N VAL A 446 -21.82 14.43 -9.95
CA VAL A 446 -20.76 15.37 -10.32
C VAL A 446 -21.28 16.79 -10.11
N THR A 447 -20.51 17.63 -9.41
CA THR A 447 -20.91 19.03 -9.14
C THR A 447 -19.87 20.03 -9.64
N LYS A 448 -20.33 21.22 -10.00
CA LYS A 448 -19.47 22.30 -10.55
C LYS A 448 -18.42 22.83 -9.58
N THR A 449 -18.72 22.75 -8.29
CA THR A 449 -17.98 23.46 -7.26
C THR A 449 -16.69 22.74 -6.88
N ILE A 450 -16.80 21.47 -6.52
CA ILE A 450 -15.68 20.65 -6.07
C ILE A 450 -15.37 19.50 -7.05
N GLY A 451 -16.09 19.41 -8.17
CA GLY A 451 -15.91 18.33 -9.15
C GLY A 451 -16.52 16.99 -8.75
N MET A 452 -16.85 16.77 -7.47
CA MET A 452 -17.44 15.53 -6.95
C MET A 452 -18.71 15.78 -6.15
N MET A 453 -19.31 14.70 -5.63
CA MET A 453 -20.47 14.80 -4.76
C MET A 453 -20.09 15.51 -3.44
N PRO A 454 -20.82 16.55 -3.02
CA PRO A 454 -20.68 17.13 -1.70
C PRO A 454 -20.93 16.11 -0.58
N TYR A 455 -20.07 16.10 0.43
CA TYR A 455 -20.30 15.43 1.71
C TYR A 455 -19.61 16.20 2.83
N VAL A 456 -20.00 15.96 4.09
CA VAL A 456 -19.50 16.74 5.26
C VAL A 456 -17.97 16.85 5.30
N GLY A 457 -17.27 15.78 4.93
CA GLY A 457 -15.80 15.74 4.86
C GLY A 457 -15.19 16.62 3.77
N ALA A 458 -15.79 16.65 2.59
CA ALA A 458 -15.28 17.39 1.43
C ALA A 458 -15.22 18.90 1.65
N TYR A 459 -16.00 19.43 2.61
CA TYR A 459 -16.00 20.84 2.96
C TYR A 459 -15.15 21.15 4.19
N GLY A 460 -14.74 20.16 5.01
CA GLY A 460 -13.91 20.41 6.18
C GLY A 460 -14.54 21.37 7.21
N SER A 461 -13.88 21.54 8.35
CA SER A 461 -14.35 22.44 9.42
C SER A 461 -14.01 23.91 9.21
N GLU A 462 -13.03 24.22 8.35
CA GLU A 462 -12.64 25.60 8.02
C GLU A 462 -13.77 26.33 7.24
N TRP A 463 -14.51 25.61 6.40
CA TRP A 463 -15.66 26.16 5.67
C TRP A 463 -16.87 26.47 6.54
N ILE A 464 -17.08 25.69 7.60
CA ILE A 464 -18.15 25.92 8.59
C ILE A 464 -17.88 27.23 9.34
N ASN A 465 -16.61 27.62 9.50
CA ASN A 465 -16.19 28.76 10.32
C ASN A 465 -15.88 30.04 9.52
N GLU A 466 -15.47 29.97 8.25
CA GLU A 466 -14.99 31.15 7.51
C GLU A 466 -16.05 31.87 6.66
N GLY A 467 -17.27 31.34 6.54
CA GLY A 467 -18.43 32.05 6.00
C GLY A 467 -18.25 32.58 4.56
N ALA A 468 -19.13 33.51 4.17
CA ALA A 468 -19.36 33.99 2.80
C ALA A 468 -18.15 34.62 2.05
N ALA A 469 -16.95 34.64 2.62
CA ALA A 469 -15.75 35.22 2.01
C ALA A 469 -15.16 34.38 0.86
N HIS A 470 -15.54 33.11 0.74
CA HIS A 470 -15.04 32.18 -0.28
C HIS A 470 -16.14 31.67 -1.24
N GLN A 471 -17.00 32.56 -1.76
CA GLN A 471 -18.07 32.18 -2.72
C GLN A 471 -17.83 32.74 -4.13
N THR A 472 -18.11 31.90 -5.13
CA THR A 472 -18.34 32.30 -6.52
C THR A 472 -19.84 32.18 -6.87
N VAL A 473 -20.24 32.64 -8.05
CA VAL A 473 -21.64 32.52 -8.56
C VAL A 473 -22.09 31.05 -8.66
N ASP A 474 -21.14 30.12 -8.77
CA ASP A 474 -21.38 28.67 -8.90
C ASP A 474 -21.16 27.89 -7.59
N GLY A 475 -20.96 28.59 -6.47
CA GLY A 475 -20.74 28.00 -5.15
C GLY A 475 -19.37 28.30 -4.53
N PRO A 476 -19.04 27.69 -3.38
CA PRO A 476 -17.78 27.90 -2.68
C PRO A 476 -16.53 27.57 -3.51
N TYR A 477 -15.38 28.21 -3.28
CA TYR A 477 -14.10 27.71 -3.80
C TYR A 477 -13.84 26.27 -3.32
N PRO A 478 -13.12 25.43 -4.08
CA PRO A 478 -12.63 24.16 -3.55
C PRO A 478 -11.56 24.41 -2.46
N PRO A 479 -11.43 23.54 -1.43
CA PRO A 479 -10.38 23.65 -0.42
C PRO A 479 -8.96 23.59 -1.02
N ASP A 480 -7.97 24.20 -0.35
CA ASP A 480 -6.58 24.29 -0.85
C ASP A 480 -5.88 22.93 -1.07
N TRP A 481 -6.32 21.89 -0.36
CA TRP A 481 -5.83 20.53 -0.53
C TRP A 481 -6.45 19.82 -1.75
N MET A 482 -7.48 20.41 -2.35
CA MET A 482 -8.19 19.89 -3.52
C MET A 482 -7.65 20.54 -4.80
N HIS A 483 -7.49 19.73 -5.84
CA HIS A 483 -6.91 20.13 -7.13
C HIS A 483 -7.93 19.95 -8.25
N PRO A 484 -8.96 20.83 -8.35
CA PRO A 484 -10.00 20.75 -9.38
C PRO A 484 -9.42 20.90 -10.80
N ASP A 485 -8.23 21.49 -10.93
CA ASP A 485 -7.53 21.61 -12.21
C ASP A 485 -7.00 20.26 -12.75
N LEU A 486 -7.07 19.19 -11.95
CA LEU A 486 -6.72 17.83 -12.34
C LEU A 486 -7.93 16.98 -12.73
N VAL A 487 -9.15 17.52 -12.64
CA VAL A 487 -10.37 16.86 -13.10
C VAL A 487 -11.29 17.81 -13.86
N GLY A 488 -11.51 17.51 -15.14
CA GLY A 488 -12.58 18.09 -15.92
C GLY A 488 -13.92 17.44 -15.59
N ILE A 489 -14.99 18.24 -15.64
CA ILE A 489 -16.36 17.79 -15.42
C ILE A 489 -17.27 18.27 -16.56
N PRO A 490 -18.44 17.66 -16.77
CA PRO A 490 -19.41 18.12 -17.76
C PRO A 490 -19.84 19.56 -17.51
N ALA A 491 -19.99 20.36 -18.57
CA ALA A 491 -20.38 21.77 -18.47
C ALA A 491 -21.80 21.95 -17.89
N ASP A 492 -22.63 20.92 -17.99
CA ASP A 492 -23.99 20.83 -17.45
C ASP A 492 -24.07 20.16 -16.07
N ALA A 493 -22.92 19.88 -15.42
CA ALA A 493 -22.90 19.41 -14.04
C ALA A 493 -23.71 20.33 -13.12
N ALA A 494 -24.35 19.76 -12.11
CA ALA A 494 -25.22 20.53 -11.23
C ALA A 494 -24.39 21.52 -10.36
N PRO A 495 -24.93 22.72 -10.06
CA PRO A 495 -24.36 23.54 -9.00
C PRO A 495 -24.52 22.85 -7.64
N LEU A 496 -23.76 23.28 -6.65
CA LEU A 496 -23.90 22.77 -5.28
C LEU A 496 -25.34 22.97 -4.77
N SER A 497 -25.92 21.91 -4.19
CA SER A 497 -27.23 21.99 -3.56
C SER A 497 -27.20 22.97 -2.39
N SER A 498 -28.26 23.79 -2.25
CA SER A 498 -28.39 24.76 -1.15
C SER A 498 -28.35 24.11 0.25
N ALA A 499 -28.65 22.82 0.34
CA ALA A 499 -28.51 22.05 1.58
C ALA A 499 -27.07 22.06 2.14
N TYR A 500 -26.07 22.21 1.26
CA TYR A 500 -24.65 22.30 1.62
C TYR A 500 -24.12 23.75 1.67
N ILE A 501 -24.93 24.73 1.27
CA ILE A 501 -24.56 26.16 1.21
C ILE A 501 -25.05 26.91 2.46
N THR A 502 -25.93 26.31 3.26
CA THR A 502 -26.57 27.00 4.37
C THR A 502 -25.55 27.23 5.49
N VAL A 503 -25.00 28.45 5.51
CA VAL A 503 -24.15 28.99 6.57
C VAL A 503 -24.78 28.70 7.93
N HIS A 504 -24.04 28.04 8.83
CA HIS A 504 -24.37 27.95 10.24
C HIS A 504 -24.31 29.35 10.87
N THR A 505 -25.35 30.17 10.66
CA THR A 505 -25.59 31.36 11.48
C THR A 505 -26.28 30.94 12.78
N SER A 506 -25.58 30.26 13.66
CA SER A 506 -25.98 30.02 15.07
C SER A 506 -24.73 29.59 15.84
N HIS A 507 -24.15 30.31 16.80
CA HIS A 507 -24.73 31.16 17.83
C HIS A 507 -23.77 32.30 18.22
N ALA A 508 -24.23 33.55 18.08
CA ALA A 508 -23.83 34.63 18.96
C ALA A 508 -25.06 34.99 19.80
N SER A 509 -25.13 34.45 21.01
CA SER A 509 -26.00 34.92 22.09
C SER A 509 -25.26 34.77 23.41
#